data_AF-A0A7U2EP25-F1
#
_entry.id   AF-A0A7U2EP25-F1
#
_cell.length_a   1.000
_cell.length_b   1.000
_cell.length_c   1.000
_cell.angle_alpha   90.00
_cell.angle_beta   90.00
_cell.angle_gamma   90.00
#
_symmetry.space_group_name_H-M   'P 1'
#
loop_
_entity.id
_entity.type
_entity.pdbx_description
1 polymer ?
#
loop_
_entity_poly.entity_id
_entity_poly.type
_entity_poly.pdbx_seq_one_letter_code
_entity_poly.pdbx_strand_id
1 'polypeptide(L)'
;MSDDSDLVTSTTQLPAGVPAAPGIPSSSVSEPQLPGHLVSTRLPDFENPVKLLFIHTAGKCIELHYGIIFSYNDHRHAIDDCFGKSPEFTVQEHGWFSDEKMFQQIAKNHTAPNGLDPDATFIGWRDSLFAFLDAHHGGVGGQWTRIT
;
A
#
# COMPACT_ATOMS: atom_id res chain seq x y z
N MET A 1 0.43 -64.46 -8.63
CA MET A 1 -0.76 -64.10 -9.44
C MET A 1 -1.58 -63.14 -8.59
N SER A 2 -1.80 -61.95 -9.13
CA SER A 2 -2.81 -60.94 -8.81
C SER A 2 -2.65 -60.06 -7.55
N ASP A 3 -2.30 -58.80 -7.83
CA ASP A 3 -2.84 -57.54 -7.29
C ASP A 3 -4.18 -57.62 -6.53
N ASP A 4 -4.35 -56.81 -5.48
CA ASP A 4 -5.05 -55.52 -5.62
C ASP A 4 -4.92 -54.64 -4.37
N SER A 5 -5.06 -53.33 -4.60
CA SER A 5 -4.91 -52.22 -3.67
C SER A 5 -6.09 -52.09 -2.70
N ASP A 6 -5.91 -51.43 -1.56
CA ASP A 6 -6.82 -50.34 -1.17
C ASP A 6 -6.27 -49.46 -0.05
N LEU A 7 -6.32 -48.16 -0.35
CA LEU A 7 -5.97 -47.01 0.46
C LEU A 7 -7.18 -46.67 1.36
N VAL A 8 -7.03 -46.75 2.68
CA VAL A 8 -8.06 -46.25 3.62
C VAL A 8 -7.48 -45.10 4.44
N THR A 9 -8.04 -43.92 4.18
CA THR A 9 -7.98 -42.70 4.97
C THR A 9 -8.45 -42.94 6.41
N SER A 10 -7.71 -42.42 7.39
CA SER A 10 -8.20 -42.25 8.75
C SER A 10 -7.80 -40.89 9.29
N THR A 11 -8.71 -39.93 9.11
CA THR A 11 -8.74 -38.66 9.83
C THR A 11 -8.90 -38.96 11.31
N THR A 12 -7.85 -38.77 12.11
CA THR A 12 -7.98 -38.77 13.57
C THR A 12 -8.03 -37.33 14.05
N GLN A 13 -9.24 -36.91 14.38
CA GLN A 13 -9.61 -35.65 15.01
C GLN A 13 -9.02 -35.61 16.44
N LEU A 14 -8.18 -34.61 16.76
CA LEU A 14 -7.64 -34.42 18.12
C LEU A 14 -8.67 -33.69 19.02
N PRO A 15 -8.79 -34.08 20.32
CA PRO A 15 -9.78 -33.55 21.23
C PRO A 15 -9.42 -32.14 21.74
N ALA A 16 -10.46 -31.35 22.02
CA ALA A 16 -10.37 -29.99 22.56
C ALA A 16 -9.84 -29.96 24.00
N GLY A 17 -8.83 -29.12 24.25
CA GLY A 17 -8.47 -28.67 25.61
C GLY A 17 -7.01 -28.83 25.99
N VAL A 18 -6.13 -27.96 25.47
CA VAL A 18 -4.83 -27.64 26.11
C VAL A 18 -4.63 -26.12 26.00
N PRO A 19 -4.31 -25.40 27.09
CA PRO A 19 -4.03 -23.96 27.03
C PRO A 19 -2.80 -23.70 26.15
N ALA A 20 -2.94 -22.80 25.17
CA ALA A 20 -1.86 -22.43 24.28
C ALA A 20 -0.65 -21.91 25.07
N ALA A 21 0.51 -22.54 24.88
CA ALA A 21 1.79 -22.03 25.34
C ALA A 21 2.04 -20.62 24.77
N PRO A 22 2.85 -19.76 25.43
CA PRO A 22 3.16 -18.43 24.94
C PRO A 22 3.67 -18.54 23.50
N GLY A 23 2.89 -17.99 22.57
CA GLY A 23 3.07 -18.24 21.15
C GLY A 23 4.47 -17.89 20.69
N ILE A 24 5.14 -18.86 20.08
CA ILE A 24 6.28 -18.61 19.19
C ILE A 24 5.78 -17.59 18.16
N PRO A 25 6.46 -16.43 17.97
CA PRO A 25 6.06 -15.51 16.92
C PRO A 25 6.06 -16.27 15.59
N SER A 26 4.96 -16.18 14.85
CA SER A 26 4.80 -16.93 13.61
C SER A 26 5.99 -16.67 12.69
N SER A 27 6.78 -17.70 12.41
CA SER A 27 7.88 -17.64 11.43
C SER A 27 7.37 -17.71 9.99
N SER A 28 6.05 -17.65 9.79
CA SER A 28 5.44 -17.52 8.47
C SER A 28 5.64 -16.10 7.99
N VAL A 29 6.43 -15.91 6.94
CA VAL A 29 6.31 -14.75 6.06
C VAL A 29 4.85 -14.73 5.60
N SER A 30 4.08 -13.80 6.14
CA SER A 30 2.64 -13.69 5.92
C SER A 30 2.37 -13.45 4.44
N GLU A 31 1.82 -14.47 3.79
CA GLU A 31 1.21 -14.47 2.46
C GLU A 31 2.14 -14.05 1.30
N PRO A 32 1.85 -14.46 0.04
CA PRO A 32 2.54 -13.87 -1.09
C PRO A 32 2.22 -12.37 -1.04
N GLN A 33 3.23 -11.53 -0.80
CA GLN A 33 3.10 -10.10 -1.06
C GLN A 33 2.56 -9.98 -2.48
N LEU A 34 1.33 -9.52 -2.64
CA LEU A 34 0.81 -9.17 -3.95
C LEU A 34 1.88 -8.28 -4.59
N PRO A 35 2.42 -8.61 -5.78
CA PRO A 35 3.37 -7.75 -6.45
C PRO A 35 2.70 -6.39 -6.60
N GLY A 36 3.29 -5.38 -5.98
CA GLY A 36 2.65 -4.11 -5.79
C GLY A 36 3.67 -2.99 -5.75
N HIS A 37 3.15 -1.80 -5.94
CA HIS A 37 3.87 -0.55 -5.94
C HIS A 37 3.74 0.07 -4.57
N LEU A 38 4.87 0.36 -3.92
CA LEU A 38 4.88 1.05 -2.63
C LEU A 38 4.22 2.42 -2.80
N VAL A 39 3.32 2.76 -1.89
CA VAL A 39 2.72 4.09 -1.76
C VAL A 39 3.25 4.73 -0.49
N SER A 40 3.81 5.92 -0.63
CA SER A 40 4.51 6.58 0.48
C SER A 40 4.46 8.09 0.37
N THR A 41 4.69 8.82 1.46
CA THR A 41 4.81 10.27 1.45
C THR A 41 6.15 10.75 1.93
N ARG A 42 6.57 11.89 1.38
CA ARG A 42 7.53 12.77 2.05
C ARG A 42 6.75 13.78 2.89
N LEU A 43 7.05 13.79 4.19
CA LEU A 43 6.66 14.89 5.06
C LEU A 43 7.60 16.06 4.80
N PRO A 44 7.10 17.31 4.93
CA PRO A 44 7.91 18.47 4.66
C PRO A 44 9.03 18.56 5.70
N ASP A 45 10.24 18.80 5.22
CA ASP A 45 11.37 19.18 6.08
C ASP A 45 11.62 20.69 5.92
N PHE A 46 12.50 21.25 6.76
CA PHE A 46 12.82 22.68 6.72
C PHE A 46 13.40 23.14 5.36
N GLU A 47 13.92 22.22 4.55
CA GLU A 47 14.55 22.52 3.26
C GLU A 47 13.58 22.31 2.08
N ASN A 48 12.55 21.48 2.24
CA ASN A 48 11.49 21.23 1.27
C ASN A 48 10.13 21.16 1.98
N PRO A 49 9.36 22.25 1.98
CA PRO A 49 8.03 22.29 2.59
C PRO A 49 6.98 21.53 1.78
N VAL A 50 7.34 20.97 0.62
CA VAL A 50 6.37 20.36 -0.28
C VAL A 50 6.04 18.94 0.17
N LYS A 51 4.77 18.72 0.52
CA LYS A 51 4.21 17.39 0.78
C LYS A 51 3.98 16.68 -0.54
N LEU A 52 4.55 15.47 -0.63
CA LEU A 52 4.50 14.66 -1.84
C LEU A 52 3.99 13.27 -1.50
N LEU A 53 3.16 12.71 -2.38
CA LEU A 53 2.75 11.32 -2.36
C LEU A 53 3.42 10.63 -3.54
N PHE A 54 3.97 9.45 -3.32
CA PHE A 54 4.66 8.65 -4.30
C PHE A 54 3.92 7.34 -4.46
N ILE A 55 3.76 6.90 -5.70
CA ILE A 55 3.65 5.48 -6.02
C ILE A 55 4.90 5.06 -6.79
N HIS A 56 5.63 4.11 -6.22
CA HIS A 56 6.94 3.70 -6.72
C HIS A 56 6.78 2.73 -7.89
N THR A 57 7.43 3.00 -9.02
CA THR A 57 7.43 2.06 -10.14
C THR A 57 8.30 0.87 -9.75
N ALA A 58 7.75 -0.35 -9.78
CA ALA A 58 8.48 -1.54 -9.37
C ALA A 58 9.66 -1.80 -10.33
N GLY A 59 10.87 -1.62 -9.83
CA GLY A 59 12.06 -1.64 -10.67
C GLY A 59 13.35 -1.56 -9.86
N LYS A 60 13.64 -2.64 -9.12
CA LYS A 60 14.87 -2.93 -8.36
C LYS A 60 14.96 -2.31 -6.96
N CYS A 61 15.24 -3.18 -5.98
CA CYS A 61 15.81 -2.79 -4.68
C CYS A 61 17.24 -2.30 -4.89
N ILE A 62 17.47 -1.03 -5.22
CA ILE A 62 18.78 -0.38 -5.02
C ILE A 62 18.66 1.15 -5.21
N GLU A 63 18.93 1.87 -4.12
CA GLU A 63 19.40 3.27 -3.98
C GLU A 63 18.56 4.42 -4.58
N LEU A 64 17.78 4.20 -5.65
CA LEU A 64 17.03 5.25 -6.37
C LEU A 64 15.65 4.73 -6.76
N HIS A 65 14.61 5.08 -6.02
CA HIS A 65 13.25 4.70 -6.41
C HIS A 65 12.64 5.78 -7.31
N TYR A 66 12.30 5.43 -8.54
CA TYR A 66 11.50 6.28 -9.41
C TYR A 66 10.01 6.03 -9.15
N GLY A 67 9.19 7.05 -9.36
CA GLY A 67 7.77 6.94 -9.11
C GLY A 67 6.97 8.04 -9.78
N ILE A 68 5.65 7.89 -9.67
CA ILE A 68 4.71 8.96 -9.97
C ILE A 68 4.54 9.75 -8.67
N ILE A 69 4.81 11.05 -8.77
CA ILE A 69 4.83 12.00 -7.67
C ILE A 69 3.57 12.85 -7.78
N PHE A 70 2.76 12.88 -6.72
CA PHE A 70 1.58 13.72 -6.60
C PHE A 70 1.86 14.88 -5.65
N SER A 71 1.43 16.07 -6.04
CA SER A 71 1.55 17.30 -5.26
C SER A 71 0.32 18.18 -5.46
N TYR A 72 0.01 19.03 -4.48
CA TYR A 72 -1.05 20.03 -4.65
C TYR A 72 -0.51 21.28 -5.33
N ASN A 73 -1.18 21.69 -6.40
CA ASN A 73 -0.91 22.94 -7.11
C ASN A 73 -1.94 23.99 -6.70
N ASP A 74 -1.52 24.93 -5.85
CA ASP A 74 -2.37 25.99 -5.33
C ASP A 74 -2.90 26.94 -6.43
N HIS A 75 -2.10 27.22 -7.46
CA HIS A 75 -2.55 28.07 -8.56
C HIS A 75 -3.67 27.45 -9.39
N ARG A 76 -3.71 26.11 -9.49
CA ARG A 76 -4.73 25.38 -10.25
C ARG A 76 -5.82 24.79 -9.36
N HIS A 77 -5.68 24.90 -8.04
CA HIS A 77 -6.48 24.23 -7.04
C HIS A 77 -6.70 22.73 -7.35
N ALA A 78 -5.64 22.04 -7.76
CA ALA A 78 -5.71 20.66 -8.24
C ALA A 78 -4.50 19.83 -7.80
N ILE A 79 -4.64 18.50 -7.87
CA ILE A 79 -3.53 17.58 -7.70
C ILE A 79 -2.86 17.38 -9.05
N ASP A 80 -1.58 17.73 -9.11
CA ASP A 80 -0.73 17.48 -10.26
C ASP A 80 0.14 16.25 -10.01
N ASP A 81 0.44 15.53 -11.08
CA ASP A 81 1.31 14.37 -11.09
C ASP A 81 2.46 14.54 -12.07
N CYS A 82 3.64 14.05 -11.69
CA CYS A 82 4.78 13.95 -12.60
C CYS A 82 5.58 12.68 -12.32
N PHE A 83 6.32 12.20 -13.32
CA PHE A 83 7.28 11.12 -13.11
C PHE A 83 8.61 11.70 -12.65
N GLY A 84 9.19 11.13 -11.59
CA GLY A 84 10.44 11.65 -11.05
C GLY A 84 11.15 10.69 -10.12
N LYS A 85 12.34 11.11 -9.71
CA LYS A 85 13.13 10.43 -8.67
C LYS A 85 12.47 10.72 -7.31
N SER A 86 12.14 9.67 -6.56
CA SER A 86 11.77 9.80 -5.16
C SER A 86 13.01 10.16 -4.32
N PRO A 87 12.85 10.96 -3.25
CA PRO A 87 13.93 11.27 -2.32
C PRO A 87 14.54 10.01 -1.71
N GLU A 88 15.85 10.05 -1.42
CA GLU A 88 16.57 8.93 -0.80
C GLU A 88 16.03 8.55 0.58
N PHE A 89 15.38 9.50 1.26
CA PHE A 89 14.62 9.25 2.48
C PHE A 89 13.13 9.50 2.22
N THR A 90 12.37 8.42 2.17
CA THR A 90 10.92 8.47 2.28
C THR A 90 10.57 8.54 3.76
N VAL A 91 9.63 9.42 4.13
CA VAL A 91 9.35 9.69 5.55
C VAL A 91 8.28 8.77 6.13
N GLN A 92 7.28 8.40 5.31
CA GLN A 92 6.19 7.55 5.76
C GLN A 92 5.66 6.65 4.65
N GLU A 93 5.69 5.35 4.86
CA GLU A 93 5.04 4.35 4.02
C GLU A 93 3.57 4.21 4.41
N HIS A 94 2.68 4.06 3.43
CA HIS A 94 1.23 3.97 3.67
C HIS A 94 0.63 2.64 3.23
N GLY A 95 1.22 1.99 2.23
CA GLY A 95 0.66 0.75 1.71
C GLY A 95 1.27 0.33 0.39
N TRP A 96 0.66 -0.69 -0.19
CA TRP A 96 1.01 -1.25 -1.49
C TRP A 96 -0.22 -1.24 -2.39
N PHE A 97 -0.05 -0.81 -3.64
CA PHE A 97 -1.12 -0.85 -4.65
C PHE A 97 -0.69 -1.69 -5.85
N SER A 98 -1.56 -2.58 -6.34
CA SER A 98 -1.17 -3.60 -7.34
C SER A 98 -0.84 -3.05 -8.74
N ASP A 99 -1.40 -1.89 -9.11
CA ASP A 99 -1.25 -1.30 -10.45
C ASP A 99 -0.99 0.22 -10.36
N GLU A 100 0.21 0.65 -10.74
CA GLU A 100 0.60 2.06 -10.71
C GLU A 100 -0.27 2.99 -11.57
N LYS A 101 -0.73 2.53 -12.74
CA LYS A 101 -1.50 3.34 -13.68
C LYS A 101 -2.92 3.52 -13.19
N MET A 102 -3.50 2.45 -12.64
CA MET A 102 -4.81 2.52 -12.04
C MET A 102 -4.78 3.42 -10.81
N PHE A 103 -3.77 3.30 -9.94
CA PHE A 103 -3.60 4.22 -8.82
C PHE A 103 -3.50 5.67 -9.30
N GLN A 104 -2.68 5.94 -10.32
CA GLN A 104 -2.54 7.29 -10.89
C GLN A 104 -3.87 7.85 -11.38
N GLN A 105 -4.68 7.04 -12.07
CA GLN A 105 -6.01 7.45 -12.50
C GLN A 105 -6.93 7.74 -11.32
N ILE A 106 -6.93 6.91 -10.27
CA ILE A 106 -7.74 7.15 -9.06
C ILE A 106 -7.29 8.44 -8.39
N ALA A 107 -6.00 8.59 -8.13
CA ALA A 107 -5.41 9.75 -7.44
C ALA A 107 -5.72 11.08 -8.15
N LYS A 108 -5.57 11.13 -9.48
CA LYS A 108 -5.83 12.35 -10.27
C LYS A 108 -7.30 12.75 -10.30
N ASN A 109 -8.20 11.78 -10.23
CA ASN A 109 -9.64 12.03 -10.25
C ASN A 109 -10.22 12.19 -8.84
N HIS A 110 -9.44 11.91 -7.79
CA HIS A 110 -9.87 12.05 -6.41
C HIS A 110 -9.91 13.52 -6.01
N THR A 111 -11.07 13.96 -5.51
CA THR A 111 -11.33 15.38 -5.26
C THR A 111 -10.53 15.88 -4.06
N ALA A 112 -9.82 17.00 -4.22
CA ALA A 112 -9.17 17.69 -3.11
C ALA A 112 -10.18 18.51 -2.30
N PRO A 113 -10.05 18.59 -0.96
CA PRO A 113 -10.90 19.46 -0.16
C PRO A 113 -10.65 20.93 -0.49
N ASN A 114 -11.71 21.74 -0.49
CA ASN A 114 -11.62 23.17 -0.80
C ASN A 114 -11.54 24.02 0.48
N GLY A 115 -10.92 25.20 0.38
CA GLY A 115 -10.97 26.23 1.43
C GLY A 115 -10.00 26.05 2.59
N LEU A 116 -9.02 25.15 2.45
CA LEU A 116 -7.90 25.00 3.38
C LEU A 116 -6.65 25.64 2.81
N ASP A 117 -5.62 25.87 3.63
CA ASP A 117 -4.29 26.20 3.11
C ASP A 117 -3.75 25.04 2.24
N PRO A 118 -2.77 25.29 1.35
CA PRO A 118 -2.27 24.27 0.42
C PRO A 118 -1.81 22.98 1.11
N ASP A 119 -1.23 23.14 2.29
CA ASP A 119 -0.61 22.08 3.07
C ASP A 119 -1.65 21.19 3.74
N ALA A 120 -2.70 21.79 4.28
CA ALA A 120 -3.86 21.08 4.81
C ALA A 120 -4.71 20.48 3.69
N THR A 121 -4.80 21.15 2.53
CA THR A 121 -5.51 20.65 1.35
C THR A 121 -4.89 19.35 0.85
N PHE A 122 -3.56 19.29 0.72
CA PHE A 122 -2.86 18.08 0.32
C PHE A 122 -3.06 16.93 1.32
N ILE A 123 -2.94 17.20 2.62
CA ILE A 123 -3.15 16.18 3.66
C ILE A 123 -4.57 15.65 3.61
N GLY A 124 -5.58 16.52 3.55
CA GLY A 124 -6.98 16.11 3.48
C GLY A 124 -7.31 15.32 2.21
N TRP A 125 -6.74 15.72 1.06
CA TRP A 125 -6.83 14.93 -0.17
C TRP A 125 -6.21 13.54 0.00
N ARG A 126 -4.98 13.46 0.52
CA ARG A 126 -4.28 12.18 0.73
C ARG A 126 -5.06 11.26 1.66
N ASP A 127 -5.51 11.77 2.80
CA ASP A 127 -6.18 10.96 3.81
C ASP A 127 -7.56 10.49 3.30
N SER A 128 -8.27 11.33 2.55
CA SER A 128 -9.53 10.92 1.90
C SER A 128 -9.31 9.94 0.75
N LEU A 129 -8.22 10.07 -0.02
CA LEU A 129 -7.83 9.10 -1.04
C LEU A 129 -7.59 7.74 -0.41
N PHE A 130 -6.84 7.71 0.69
CA PHE A 130 -6.60 6.48 1.42
C PHE A 130 -7.86 5.83 1.98
N ALA A 131 -8.75 6.61 2.58
CA ALA A 131 -10.05 6.10 3.03
C ALA A 131 -10.87 5.54 1.86
N PHE A 132 -10.81 6.18 0.69
CA PHE A 132 -11.43 5.67 -0.53
C PHE A 132 -10.81 4.34 -0.96
N LEU A 133 -9.48 4.22 -0.96
CA LEU A 133 -8.78 2.99 -1.30
C LEU A 133 -9.10 1.85 -0.32
N ASP A 134 -9.14 2.13 0.98
CA ASP A 134 -9.54 1.15 2.01
C ASP A 134 -10.95 0.62 1.74
N ALA A 135 -11.88 1.49 1.38
CA ALA A 135 -13.29 1.13 1.15
C ALA A 135 -13.55 0.41 -0.18
N HIS A 136 -12.82 0.73 -1.25
CA HIS A 136 -13.15 0.28 -2.62
C HIS A 136 -12.12 -0.66 -3.24
N HIS A 137 -10.89 -0.64 -2.75
CA HIS A 137 -9.77 -1.42 -3.29
C HIS A 137 -9.08 -2.29 -2.21
N GLY A 138 -9.45 -2.13 -0.94
CA GLY A 138 -8.94 -2.91 0.18
C GLY A 138 -9.61 -4.29 0.35
N GLY A 139 -9.18 -5.01 1.38
CA GLY A 139 -9.73 -6.33 1.75
C GLY A 139 -8.97 -7.52 1.16
N VAL A 140 -9.42 -8.73 1.48
CA VAL A 140 -8.77 -9.98 1.04
C VAL A 140 -8.82 -10.06 -0.50
N GLY A 141 -7.63 -10.09 -1.12
CA GLY A 141 -7.48 -10.08 -2.58
C GLY A 141 -7.72 -8.71 -3.24
N GLY A 142 -7.86 -7.64 -2.45
CA GLY A 142 -7.95 -6.27 -2.95
C GLY A 142 -6.65 -5.78 -3.58
N GLN A 143 -6.76 -4.72 -4.40
CA GLN A 143 -5.61 -4.08 -5.05
C GLN A 143 -4.79 -3.20 -4.10
N TRP A 144 -5.38 -2.79 -2.98
CA TRP A 144 -4.79 -1.92 -1.97
C TRP A 144 -4.57 -2.68 -0.66
N THR A 145 -3.36 -2.58 -0.13
CA THR A 145 -3.03 -3.09 1.20
C THR A 145 -2.43 -1.97 2.04
N ARG A 146 -3.14 -1.55 3.08
CA ARG A 146 -2.69 -0.55 4.05
C ARG A 146 -1.59 -1.13 4.94
N ILE A 147 -0.51 -0.37 5.18
CA ILE A 147 0.43 -0.64 6.26
C ILE A 147 -0.07 0.09 7.51
N THR A 148 -0.27 -0.66 8.60
CA THR A 148 -0.71 -0.15 9.91
C THR A 148 0.47 0.16 10.81
#